data_AF-A0A1W0WWC0-F1
#
_entry.id   AF-A0A1W0WWC0-F1
#
_cell.length_a   1.000
_cell.length_b   1.000
_cell.length_c   1.000
_cell.angle_alpha   90.00
_cell.angle_beta   90.00
_cell.angle_gamma   90.00
#
_symmetry.space_group_name_H-M   'P 1'
#
loop_
_entity.id
_entity.type
_entity.pdbx_description
1 polymer ?
#
loop_
_entity_poly.entity_id
_entity_poly.type
_entity_poly.pdbx_seq_one_letter_code
_entity_poly.pdbx_strand_id
1 'polypeptide(L)'
;MTDAATWTDDYFDQPIKHVILDCSSISFIDINGVKAVKDLAGQCAAANMTLFLTSCKAEVIEMLALCKYSKDLTADHIFMHVHDAVMQALKDHEG
;
A
#
# COMPACT_ATOMS: atom_id res chain seq x y z
N MET A 1 -1.29 -6.39 -29.36
CA MET A 1 -2.01 -7.62 -29.01
C MET A 1 -1.91 -7.75 -27.50
N THR A 2 -2.96 -7.31 -26.78
CA THR A 2 -3.08 -7.56 -25.34
C THR A 2 -3.43 -9.03 -25.18
N ASP A 3 -2.54 -9.79 -24.57
CA ASP A 3 -2.84 -11.13 -24.11
C ASP A 3 -3.99 -10.97 -23.11
N ALA A 4 -5.17 -11.48 -23.49
CA ALA A 4 -6.30 -11.52 -22.57
C ALA A 4 -5.89 -12.54 -21.51
N ALA A 5 -5.45 -12.05 -20.35
CA ALA A 5 -4.95 -12.87 -19.25
C ALA A 5 -5.81 -14.12 -19.10
N THR A 6 -5.30 -15.26 -19.57
CA THR A 6 -5.83 -16.56 -19.21
C THR A 6 -5.47 -16.73 -17.75
N TRP A 7 -6.44 -16.47 -16.89
CA TRP A 7 -6.37 -16.74 -15.46
C TRP A 7 -6.27 -18.26 -15.30
N THR A 8 -5.05 -18.78 -15.31
CA THR A 8 -4.76 -20.18 -15.01
C THR A 8 -4.71 -20.34 -13.49
N ASP A 9 -5.02 -21.53 -12.97
CA ASP A 9 -5.05 -21.77 -11.52
C ASP A 9 -3.71 -21.40 -10.85
N ASP A 10 -2.58 -21.55 -11.58
CA ASP A 10 -1.23 -21.20 -11.13
C ASP A 10 -0.94 -19.69 -11.07
N TYR A 11 -1.80 -18.83 -11.62
CA TYR A 11 -1.65 -17.37 -11.51
C TYR A 11 -1.77 -16.90 -10.06
N PHE A 12 -2.67 -17.52 -9.29
CA PHE A 12 -2.90 -17.18 -7.88
C PHE A 12 -1.87 -17.80 -6.93
N ASP A 13 -1.07 -18.76 -7.42
CA ASP A 13 0.03 -19.35 -6.67
C ASP A 13 1.29 -18.45 -6.65
N GLN A 14 1.30 -17.37 -7.43
CA GLN A 14 2.41 -16.43 -7.44
C GLN A 14 2.46 -15.62 -6.13
N PRO A 15 3.64 -15.51 -5.49
CA PRO A 15 3.76 -14.80 -4.23
C PRO A 15 3.57 -13.29 -4.44
N ILE A 16 2.56 -12.72 -3.80
CA ILE A 16 2.33 -11.27 -3.77
C ILE A 16 3.45 -10.61 -2.97
N LYS A 17 4.03 -9.53 -3.51
CA LYS A 17 5.12 -8.77 -2.87
C LYS A 17 4.72 -7.38 -2.41
N HIS A 18 3.78 -6.75 -3.11
CA HIS A 18 3.38 -5.38 -2.84
C HIS A 18 1.85 -5.27 -2.84
N VAL A 19 1.32 -4.47 -1.92
CA VAL A 19 -0.09 -4.11 -1.84
C VAL A 19 -0.18 -2.60 -1.99
N ILE A 20 -0.97 -2.11 -2.94
CA ILE A 20 -1.21 -0.67 -3.13
C ILE A 20 -2.66 -0.38 -2.74
N LEU A 21 -2.83 0.47 -1.73
CA LEU A 21 -4.15 0.92 -1.27
C LEU A 21 -4.41 2.35 -1.77
N ASP A 22 -5.37 2.49 -2.68
CA ASP A 22 -5.80 3.80 -3.15
C ASP A 22 -6.76 4.48 -2.15
N CYS A 23 -6.28 5.54 -1.51
CA CYS A 23 -7.00 6.30 -0.50
C CYS A 23 -7.74 7.52 -1.06
N SER A 24 -7.86 7.65 -2.38
CA SER A 24 -8.50 8.81 -3.05
C SER A 24 -9.91 9.13 -2.52
N SER A 25 -10.67 8.08 -2.22
CA SER A 25 -12.04 8.18 -1.68
C SER A 25 -12.10 8.42 -0.17
N ILE A 26 -10.99 8.29 0.55
CA ILE A 26 -10.91 8.56 1.99
C ILE A 26 -10.76 10.07 2.18
N SER A 27 -11.76 10.69 2.82
CA SER A 27 -11.75 12.14 3.06
C SER A 27 -11.22 12.52 4.43
N PHE A 28 -11.41 11.65 5.40
CA PHE A 28 -10.91 11.78 6.77
C PHE A 28 -10.69 10.38 7.34
N ILE A 29 -9.83 10.28 8.34
CA ILE A 29 -9.57 9.04 9.06
C ILE A 29 -9.60 9.33 10.56
N ASP A 30 -10.27 8.48 11.33
CA ASP A 30 -10.27 8.57 12.78
C ASP A 30 -9.17 7.67 13.38
N ILE A 31 -9.08 7.64 14.72
CA ILE A 31 -8.05 6.86 15.41
C ILE A 31 -8.18 5.35 15.16
N ASN A 32 -9.40 4.85 14.93
CA ASN A 32 -9.64 3.43 14.63
C ASN A 32 -9.23 3.09 13.21
N GLY A 33 -9.51 3.97 12.25
CA GLY A 33 -9.05 3.86 10.87
C GLY A 33 -7.52 3.87 10.80
N VAL A 34 -6.86 4.77 11.53
CA VAL A 34 -5.39 4.77 11.61
C VAL A 34 -4.86 3.45 12.17
N LYS A 35 -5.50 2.93 13.22
CA LYS A 35 -5.17 1.62 13.77
C LYS A 35 -5.35 0.50 12.74
N ALA A 36 -6.43 0.51 11.97
CA ALA A 36 -6.67 -0.47 10.91
C ALA A 36 -5.58 -0.43 9.83
N VAL A 37 -5.16 0.76 9.40
CA VAL A 37 -4.07 0.92 8.42
C VAL A 37 -2.74 0.40 8.98
N LYS A 38 -2.44 0.67 10.26
CA LYS A 38 -1.24 0.13 10.92
C LYS A 38 -1.28 -1.39 11.07
N ASP A 39 -2.41 -1.93 11.47
CA ASP A 39 -2.59 -3.38 11.61
C ASP A 39 -2.47 -4.06 10.23
N LEU A 40 -2.94 -3.41 9.15
CA LEU A 40 -2.73 -3.88 7.77
C LEU A 40 -1.25 -3.84 7.37
N ALA A 41 -0.54 -2.74 7.64
CA ALA A 41 0.89 -2.63 7.36
C ALA A 41 1.71 -3.73 8.08
N GLY A 42 1.39 -4.00 9.35
CA GLY A 42 2.02 -5.07 10.12
C GLY A 42 1.72 -6.46 9.58
N GLN A 43 0.49 -6.72 9.12
CA GLN A 43 0.12 -7.98 8.45
C GLN A 43 0.86 -8.17 7.13
N CYS A 44 0.97 -7.12 6.31
CA CYS A 44 1.77 -7.15 5.09
C CYS A 44 3.23 -7.47 5.40
N ALA A 45 3.84 -6.76 6.36
CA ALA A 45 5.23 -6.99 6.76
C ALA A 45 5.46 -8.41 7.29
N ALA A 46 4.55 -8.94 8.11
CA ALA A 46 4.61 -10.33 8.61
C ALA A 46 4.52 -11.37 7.48
N ALA A 47 3.84 -11.04 6.39
CA ALA A 47 3.76 -11.85 5.17
C ALA A 47 4.89 -11.58 4.17
N ASN A 48 5.91 -10.78 4.54
CA ASN A 48 6.99 -10.34 3.66
C ASN A 48 6.47 -9.58 2.41
N MET A 49 5.44 -8.77 2.61
CA MET A 49 4.86 -7.85 1.63
C MET A 49 5.02 -6.40 2.07
N THR A 50 5.16 -5.48 1.12
CA THR A 50 5.19 -4.04 1.38
C THR A 50 3.83 -3.42 1.08
N LEU A 51 3.31 -2.62 2.00
CA LEU A 51 2.10 -1.82 1.80
C LEU A 51 2.46 -0.41 1.35
N PHE A 52 1.85 0.05 0.26
CA PHE A 52 1.91 1.43 -0.21
C PHE A 52 0.53 2.07 -0.12
N LEU A 53 0.48 3.31 0.36
CA LEU A 53 -0.73 4.13 0.35
C LEU A 53 -0.63 5.16 -0.76
N THR A 54 -1.70 5.37 -1.53
CA THR A 54 -1.72 6.36 -2.60
C THR A 54 -2.86 7.36 -2.42
N SER A 55 -2.74 8.53 -3.03
CA SER A 55 -3.83 9.53 -3.11
C SER A 55 -4.39 9.95 -1.75
N CYS A 56 -3.58 9.89 -0.69
CA CYS A 56 -3.99 10.32 0.64
C CYS A 56 -4.17 11.83 0.67
N LYS A 57 -5.34 12.30 1.11
CA LYS A 57 -5.56 13.74 1.36
C LYS A 57 -4.69 14.22 2.52
N ALA A 58 -4.39 15.52 2.55
CA ALA A 58 -3.50 16.12 3.55
C ALA A 58 -3.93 15.78 4.98
N GLU A 59 -5.23 15.87 5.27
CA GLU A 59 -5.79 15.57 6.58
C GLU A 59 -5.60 14.11 7.01
N VAL A 60 -5.62 13.19 6.05
CA VAL A 60 -5.35 11.76 6.30
C VAL A 60 -3.88 11.54 6.60
N ILE A 61 -2.98 12.17 5.83
CA ILE A 61 -1.52 12.09 6.06
C ILE A 61 -1.16 12.67 7.43
N GLU A 62 -1.71 13.84 7.76
CA GLU A 62 -1.50 14.48 9.06
C GLU A 62 -1.94 13.58 10.21
N MET A 63 -3.12 12.98 10.12
CA MET A 63 -3.63 12.09 11.17
C MET A 63 -2.78 10.81 11.32
N LEU A 64 -2.31 10.24 10.21
CA LEU A 64 -1.36 9.12 10.22
C LEU A 64 -0.03 9.51 10.89
N ALA A 65 0.50 10.70 10.57
CA ALA A 65 1.73 11.23 11.14
C ALA A 65 1.62 11.50 12.65
N LEU A 66 0.51 12.13 13.08
CA LEU A 66 0.21 12.44 14.49
C LEU A 66 0.15 11.19 15.35
N CYS A 67 -0.44 10.13 14.81
CA CYS A 67 -0.52 8.85 15.50
C CYS A 67 0.81 8.09 15.54
N LYS A 68 1.90 8.69 15.03
CA LYS A 68 3.21 8.10 14.75
C LYS A 68 3.09 6.93 13.77
N TYR A 69 3.76 7.07 12.64
CA TYR A 69 4.03 5.99 11.70
C TYR A 69 4.46 4.70 12.43
N SER A 70 4.03 3.53 11.94
CA SER A 70 4.66 2.27 12.34
C SER A 70 6.03 2.14 11.68
N LYS A 71 6.90 1.26 12.17
CA LYS A 71 8.15 0.93 11.47
C LYS A 71 7.88 0.45 10.03
N ASP A 72 6.70 -0.14 9.82
CA ASP A 72 6.27 -0.75 8.55
C ASP A 72 5.56 0.25 7.61
N LEU A 73 5.16 1.42 8.10
CA LEU A 73 4.47 2.45 7.33
C LEU A 73 5.15 3.80 7.50
N THR A 74 6.27 4.00 6.82
CA THR A 74 7.03 5.25 6.80
C THR A 74 6.52 6.19 5.71
N ALA A 75 7.03 7.43 5.69
CA ALA A 75 6.69 8.40 4.65
C ALA A 75 7.03 7.91 3.24
N ASP A 76 8.07 7.08 3.10
CA ASP A 76 8.51 6.49 1.82
C ASP A 76 7.51 5.47 1.25
N HIS A 77 6.48 5.09 2.02
CA HIS A 77 5.40 4.20 1.59
C HIS A 77 4.11 4.94 1.22
N ILE A 78 4.13 6.28 1.19
CA ILE A 78 2.97 7.11 0.85
C ILE A 78 3.26 7.90 -0.42
N PHE A 79 2.42 7.71 -1.44
CA PHE A 79 2.58 8.30 -2.76
C PHE A 79 1.38 9.18 -3.14
N MET A 80 1.61 10.18 -4.00
CA MET A 80 0.53 11.04 -4.49
C MET A 80 -0.38 10.28 -5.48
N HIS A 81 0.20 9.43 -6.32
CA HIS A 81 -0.50 8.69 -7.36
C HIS A 81 -0.16 7.20 -7.33
N VAL A 82 -1.11 6.36 -7.75
CA VAL A 82 -0.91 4.91 -7.93
C VAL A 82 0.27 4.61 -8.84
N HIS A 83 0.44 5.41 -9.89
CA HIS A 83 1.56 5.29 -10.83
C HIS A 83 2.91 5.25 -10.11
N ASP A 84 3.13 6.15 -9.14
CA ASP A 84 4.42 6.26 -8.46
C ASP A 84 4.67 5.09 -7.51
N ALA A 85 3.62 4.61 -6.85
CA ALA A 85 3.68 3.39 -6.03
C ALA A 85 4.00 2.15 -6.88
N VAL A 86 3.43 2.03 -8.09
CA VAL A 86 3.75 0.95 -9.03
C VAL A 86 5.19 1.04 -9.48
N MET A 87 5.67 2.23 -9.83
CA MET A 87 7.07 2.43 -10.22
C MET A 87 8.04 2.07 -9.08
N GLN A 88 7.68 2.34 -7.82
CA GLN A 88 8.47 1.91 -6.67
C GLN A 88 8.42 0.38 -6.50
N ALA A 89 7.24 -0.22 -6.55
CA ALA A 89 7.07 -1.68 -6.47
C ALA A 89 7.90 -2.42 -7.52
N LEU A 90 7.95 -1.92 -8.75
CA LEU A 90 8.75 -2.50 -9.83
C LEU A 90 10.25 -2.41 -9.56
N LYS A 91 10.74 -1.28 -9.02
CA LYS A 91 12.15 -1.12 -8.63
C LYS A 91 12.54 -2.08 -7.51
N ASP A 92 11.66 -2.26 -6.53
CA ASP A 92 11.89 -3.18 -5.40
C ASP A 92 11.91 -4.64 -5.86
N HIS A 93 11.25 -4.98 -6.98
CA HIS A 93 11.25 -6.32 -7.56
C HIS A 93 12.55 -6.66 -8.31
N GLU A 94 13.27 -5.65 -8.82
CA GLU A 94 14.53 -5.82 -9.55
C GLU A 94 15.77 -5.95 -8.65
N GLY A 95 15.61 -5.68 -7.34
CA GLY A 95 16.68 -5.66 -6.33
C GLY A 95 16.88 -6.95 -5.53
#